data_AF-A0A0G1HYR4-F1
#
_entry.id   AF-A0A0G1HYR4-F1
#
_cell.length_a   1.000
_cell.length_b   1.000
_cell.length_c   1.000
_cell.angle_alpha   90.00
_cell.angle_beta   90.00
_cell.angle_gamma   90.00
#
_symmetry.space_group_name_H-M   'P 1'
#
loop_
_entity.id
_entity.type
_entity.pdbx_description
1 polymer ?
#
loop_
_entity_poly.entity_id
_entity_poly.type
_entity_poly.pdbx_seq_one_letter_code
_entity_poly.pdbx_strand_id
1 'polypeptide(L)'
;MTWLGGLVLMLVFGFALFVPKRVVANEGVINLRGTGTGGACYASSVFIDGTYKILMTCRELKIALSPEKNRYVAWVEDTVGKQKRLGEIANGKLSSITDIKFVRIFVTVESDGYGNTPSEDVLLTGFVEPINFGAGIASPPIVTPTPTPSKTVGVISPTVLKDQPTGQSGLGSALGTIFKIALLGFGILLLVVGVFSFLSRKRSL
;
A
#
# COMPACT_ATOMS: atom_id res chain seq x y z
N MET A 1 -5.95 -39.76 43.30
CA MET A 1 -5.26 -38.44 43.12
C MET A 1 -4.80 -38.17 41.68
N THR A 2 -5.30 -38.89 40.66
CA THR A 2 -4.88 -38.70 39.25
C THR A 2 -5.90 -37.92 38.41
N TRP A 3 -7.15 -37.81 38.84
CA TRP A 3 -8.23 -37.13 38.10
C TRP A 3 -8.15 -35.59 38.16
N LEU A 4 -7.72 -35.03 39.30
CA LEU A 4 -7.56 -33.58 39.45
C LEU A 4 -6.42 -33.01 38.58
N GLY A 5 -5.35 -33.78 38.35
CA GLY A 5 -4.23 -33.34 37.51
C GLY A 5 -4.62 -33.17 36.03
N GLY A 6 -5.48 -34.05 35.51
CA GLY A 6 -5.96 -33.96 34.12
C GLY A 6 -6.86 -32.75 33.88
N LEU A 7 -7.71 -32.41 34.85
CA LEU A 7 -8.62 -31.25 34.78
C LEU A 7 -7.86 -29.92 34.79
N VAL A 8 -6.80 -29.82 35.60
CA VAL A 8 -5.93 -28.63 35.64
C VAL A 8 -5.16 -28.49 34.32
N LEU A 9 -4.63 -29.58 33.75
CA LEU A 9 -3.89 -29.54 32.49
C LEU A 9 -4.80 -29.11 31.31
N MET A 10 -6.03 -29.62 31.27
CA MET A 10 -7.04 -29.22 30.26
C MET A 10 -7.43 -27.74 30.39
N LEU A 11 -7.60 -27.23 31.62
CA LEU A 11 -7.89 -25.82 31.85
C LEU A 11 -6.74 -24.90 31.42
N VAL A 12 -5.49 -25.26 31.74
CA VAL A 12 -4.31 -24.50 31.33
C VAL A 12 -4.14 -24.51 29.81
N PHE A 13 -4.34 -25.66 29.16
CA PHE A 13 -4.24 -25.78 27.71
C PHE A 13 -5.36 -25.03 26.98
N GLY A 14 -6.59 -25.09 27.51
CA GLY A 14 -7.71 -24.29 27.02
C GLY A 14 -7.42 -22.80 27.12
N PHE A 15 -6.94 -22.32 28.27
CA PHE A 15 -6.65 -20.91 28.47
C PHE A 15 -5.52 -20.40 27.56
N ALA A 16 -4.52 -21.23 27.25
CA ALA A 16 -3.45 -20.90 26.32
C ALA A 16 -3.95 -20.69 24.88
N LEU A 17 -5.02 -21.37 24.46
CA LEU A 17 -5.63 -21.21 23.14
C LEU A 17 -6.51 -19.96 23.03
N PHE A 18 -7.03 -19.46 24.16
CA PHE A 18 -7.85 -18.25 24.22
C PHE A 18 -7.05 -16.96 24.43
N VAL A 19 -5.72 -17.01 24.51
CA VAL A 19 -4.92 -15.79 24.48
C VAL A 19 -5.11 -15.14 23.11
N PRO A 20 -5.77 -13.97 23.01
CA PRO A 20 -5.97 -13.33 21.73
C PRO A 20 -4.59 -12.99 21.19
N LYS A 21 -4.19 -13.67 20.12
CA LYS A 21 -3.04 -13.24 19.31
C LYS A 21 -3.42 -11.85 18.81
N ARG A 22 -2.83 -10.81 19.40
CA ARG A 22 -3.01 -9.45 18.91
C ARG A 22 -2.56 -9.43 17.45
N VAL A 23 -3.52 -9.39 16.54
CA VAL A 23 -3.27 -9.15 15.13
C VAL A 23 -2.95 -7.67 15.04
N VAL A 24 -1.67 -7.36 15.24
CA VAL A 24 -1.14 -6.04 14.95
C VAL A 24 -1.13 -5.96 13.43
N ALA A 25 -2.03 -5.16 12.85
CA ALA A 25 -1.86 -4.72 11.48
C ALA A 25 -0.47 -4.06 11.43
N ASN A 26 0.37 -4.43 10.46
CA ASN A 26 1.73 -3.86 10.30
C ASN A 26 1.67 -2.43 9.72
N GLU A 27 0.72 -1.66 10.21
CA GLU A 27 0.69 -0.22 10.07
C GLU A 27 1.58 0.35 11.16
N GLY A 28 2.43 1.27 10.76
CA GLY A 28 3.50 1.67 11.65
C GLY A 28 4.27 2.86 11.19
N VAL A 29 4.98 3.42 12.14
CA VAL A 29 6.10 4.31 11.88
C VAL A 29 7.39 3.49 11.91
N ILE A 30 8.37 3.90 11.14
CA ILE A 30 9.67 3.26 11.07
C ILE A 30 10.72 4.36 11.16
N ASN A 31 11.51 4.31 12.23
CA ASN A 31 12.66 5.17 12.41
C ASN A 31 13.91 4.41 11.96
N LEU A 32 14.44 4.74 10.78
CA LEU A 32 15.64 4.10 10.25
C LEU A 32 16.88 4.88 10.66
N ARG A 33 17.81 4.20 11.31
CA ARG A 33 19.11 4.75 11.70
C ARG A 33 20.23 3.78 11.32
N GLY A 34 21.41 4.31 11.08
CA GLY A 34 22.60 3.53 10.76
C GLY A 34 23.64 3.56 11.88
N THR A 35 24.43 2.50 11.97
CA THR A 35 25.61 2.46 12.84
C THR A 35 26.79 3.11 12.11
N GLY A 36 27.10 4.37 12.43
CA GLY A 36 28.27 5.08 11.88
C GLY A 36 28.03 5.82 10.56
N THR A 37 26.80 5.86 10.06
CA THR A 37 26.39 6.70 8.93
C THR A 37 25.58 7.90 9.45
N GLY A 38 25.83 9.09 8.91
CA GLY A 38 25.16 10.32 9.36
C GLY A 38 23.70 10.45 8.93
N GLY A 39 23.20 9.55 8.08
CA GLY A 39 21.85 9.62 7.55
C GLY A 39 20.80 9.08 8.52
N ALA A 40 19.59 9.62 8.45
CA ALA A 40 18.42 9.06 9.12
C ALA A 40 17.21 9.11 8.19
N CYS A 41 16.35 8.11 8.26
CA CYS A 41 15.07 8.14 7.56
C CYS A 41 13.91 7.90 8.52
N TYR A 42 12.78 8.51 8.20
CA TYR A 42 11.50 8.26 8.82
C TYR A 42 10.57 7.72 7.74
N ALA A 43 9.90 6.61 8.00
CA ALA A 43 8.85 6.10 7.15
C ALA A 43 7.55 5.90 7.94
N SER A 44 6.44 6.00 7.23
CA SER A 44 5.10 5.65 7.71
C SER A 44 4.47 4.68 6.72
N SER A 45 3.76 3.70 7.24
CA SER A 45 3.08 2.66 6.48
C SER A 45 1.63 2.55 6.94
N VAL A 46 0.71 2.60 6.00
CA VAL A 46 -0.74 2.42 6.24
C VAL A 46 -1.27 1.39 5.25
N PHE A 47 -2.10 0.46 5.73
CA PHE A 47 -2.68 -0.60 4.92
C PHE A 47 -4.04 -0.14 4.38
N ILE A 48 -4.11 0.06 3.07
CA ILE A 48 -5.30 0.57 2.38
C ILE A 48 -5.57 -0.33 1.17
N ASP A 49 -6.79 -0.86 1.08
CA ASP A 49 -7.29 -1.62 -0.06
C ASP A 49 -6.38 -2.81 -0.48
N GLY A 50 -5.87 -3.56 0.50
CA GLY A 50 -5.05 -4.75 0.24
C GLY A 50 -3.56 -4.48 0.02
N THR A 51 -3.11 -3.22 0.11
CA THR A 51 -1.70 -2.84 -0.06
C THR A 51 -1.25 -1.88 1.04
N TYR A 52 0.01 -1.99 1.43
CA TYR A 52 0.68 -1.03 2.29
C TYR A 52 1.16 0.15 1.45
N LYS A 53 0.68 1.35 1.77
CA LYS A 53 1.20 2.61 1.23
C LYS A 53 2.28 3.12 2.16
N ILE A 54 3.49 3.26 1.63
CA ILE A 54 4.67 3.65 2.39
C ILE A 54 5.13 5.02 1.91
N LEU A 55 5.25 5.95 2.85
CA LEU A 55 5.86 7.26 2.64
C LEU A 55 7.10 7.35 3.50
N MET A 56 8.24 7.67 2.89
CA MET A 56 9.51 7.80 3.59
C MET A 56 10.20 9.12 3.24
N THR A 57 10.85 9.70 4.24
CA THR A 57 11.73 10.85 4.11
C THR A 57 13.05 10.56 4.79
N CYS A 58 14.14 10.95 4.13
CA CYS A 58 15.49 10.80 4.61
C CYS A 58 16.17 12.16 4.71
N ARG A 59 17.01 12.31 5.72
CA ARG A 59 17.85 13.49 5.96
C ARG A 59 19.29 13.06 6.06
N GLU A 60 20.20 13.96 5.68
CA GLU A 60 21.64 13.78 5.87
C GLU A 60 22.22 12.55 5.17
N LEU A 61 21.55 12.07 4.11
CA LEU A 61 22.14 11.13 3.15
C LEU A 61 23.19 11.87 2.33
N LYS A 62 24.39 11.28 2.22
CA LYS A 62 25.42 11.78 1.31
C LYS A 62 24.92 11.64 -0.13
N ILE A 63 25.34 12.51 -1.05
CA ILE A 63 24.87 12.42 -2.44
C ILE A 63 25.44 11.18 -3.14
N ALA A 64 26.65 10.76 -2.77
CA ALA A 64 27.28 9.53 -3.20
C ALA A 64 28.22 9.01 -2.10
N LEU A 65 28.22 7.71 -1.83
CA LEU A 65 29.26 7.09 -1.00
C LEU A 65 30.53 6.84 -1.82
N SER A 66 30.37 6.47 -3.09
CA SER A 66 31.44 6.36 -4.09
C SER A 66 30.87 6.70 -5.47
N PRO A 67 31.72 6.97 -6.50
CA PRO A 67 31.25 7.25 -7.85
C PRO A 67 30.37 6.13 -8.44
N GLU A 68 30.60 4.90 -8.01
CA GLU A 68 29.88 3.71 -8.45
C GLU A 68 28.64 3.42 -7.58
N LYS A 69 28.56 3.96 -6.35
CA LYS A 69 27.49 3.71 -5.37
C LYS A 69 26.79 5.02 -5.04
N ASN A 70 25.86 5.40 -5.92
CA ASN A 70 25.17 6.68 -5.89
C ASN A 70 23.64 6.57 -5.79
N ARG A 71 23.09 5.35 -5.69
CA ARG A 71 21.64 5.14 -5.57
C ARG A 71 21.30 4.56 -4.22
N TYR A 72 20.42 5.25 -3.49
CA TYR A 72 19.85 4.72 -2.26
C TYR A 72 18.59 3.95 -2.59
N VAL A 73 18.53 2.68 -2.22
CA VAL A 73 17.37 1.83 -2.49
C VAL A 73 16.79 1.34 -1.18
N ALA A 74 15.47 1.45 -1.06
CA ALA A 74 14.72 0.99 0.09
C ALA A 74 14.15 -0.40 -0.15
N TRP A 75 14.22 -1.22 0.88
CA TRP A 75 13.79 -2.60 0.89
C TRP A 75 12.93 -2.87 2.10
N VAL A 76 11.95 -3.75 1.94
CA VAL A 76 11.18 -4.31 3.04
C VAL A 76 11.59 -5.75 3.28
N GLU A 77 11.51 -6.18 4.53
CA GLU A 77 11.69 -7.57 4.93
C GLU A 77 10.48 -8.08 5.72
N ASP A 78 10.00 -9.27 5.36
CA ASP A 78 8.93 -9.96 6.08
C ASP A 78 9.43 -10.73 7.32
N THR A 79 8.50 -11.36 8.04
CA THR A 79 8.83 -12.17 9.24
C THR A 79 9.66 -13.41 8.94
N VAL A 80 9.73 -13.82 7.67
CA VAL A 80 10.43 -15.02 7.19
C VAL A 80 11.78 -14.65 6.56
N GLY A 81 12.16 -13.37 6.57
CA GLY A 81 13.40 -12.88 5.97
C GLY A 81 13.32 -12.63 4.47
N LYS A 82 12.14 -12.74 3.84
CA LYS A 82 11.97 -12.44 2.42
C LYS A 82 12.05 -10.94 2.22
N GLN A 83 12.92 -10.55 1.31
CA GLN A 83 13.15 -9.16 0.98
C GLN A 83 12.43 -8.79 -0.31
N LYS A 84 11.86 -7.59 -0.35
CA LYS A 84 11.25 -7.02 -1.56
C LYS A 84 11.68 -5.57 -1.69
N ARG A 85 11.97 -5.18 -2.92
CA ARG A 85 12.33 -3.80 -3.25
C ARG A 85 11.13 -2.88 -3.13
N LEU A 86 11.29 -1.74 -2.47
CA LEU A 86 10.31 -0.65 -2.48
C LEU A 86 10.58 0.36 -3.59
N GLY A 87 11.84 0.71 -3.82
CA GLY A 87 12.22 1.69 -4.83
C GLY A 87 13.45 2.52 -4.46
N GLU A 88 13.83 3.41 -5.37
CA GLU A 88 14.94 4.35 -5.17
C GLU A 88 14.49 5.58 -4.37
N ILE A 89 15.31 6.00 -3.41
CA ILE A 89 15.08 7.20 -2.61
C ILE A 89 15.63 8.40 -3.38
N ALA A 90 14.75 9.12 -4.06
CA ALA A 90 15.09 10.31 -4.82
C ALA A 90 14.91 11.57 -3.96
N ASN A 91 15.93 12.43 -3.89
CA ASN A 91 15.88 13.69 -3.13
C ASN A 91 15.47 13.51 -1.65
N GLY A 92 15.90 12.40 -1.04
CA GLY A 92 15.55 12.06 0.34
C GLY A 92 14.07 11.76 0.54
N LYS A 93 13.34 11.34 -0.51
CA LYS A 93 11.93 10.97 -0.42
C LYS A 93 11.65 9.68 -1.19
N LEU A 94 10.69 8.90 -0.70
CA LEU A 94 10.15 7.74 -1.38
C LEU A 94 8.65 7.66 -1.11
N SER A 95 7.89 7.35 -2.16
CA SER A 95 6.52 6.88 -2.05
C SER A 95 6.44 5.55 -2.78
N SER A 96 5.97 4.51 -2.09
CA SER A 96 5.91 3.17 -2.64
C SER A 96 4.70 2.41 -2.10
N ILE A 97 4.34 1.34 -2.79
CA ILE A 97 3.27 0.43 -2.39
C ILE A 97 3.79 -1.00 -2.35
N THR A 98 3.29 -1.78 -1.42
CA THR A 98 3.61 -3.22 -1.36
C THR A 98 2.43 -4.03 -0.85
N ASP A 99 2.21 -5.19 -1.44
CA ASP A 99 1.22 -6.19 -1.04
C ASP A 99 1.74 -7.15 0.04
N ILE A 100 3.06 -7.17 0.28
CA ILE A 100 3.64 -8.03 1.31
C ILE A 100 3.63 -7.37 2.68
N LYS A 101 3.29 -8.17 3.70
CA LYS A 101 3.44 -7.81 5.09
C LYS A 101 4.93 -7.78 5.46
N PHE A 102 5.40 -6.71 6.10
CA PHE A 102 6.81 -6.52 6.45
C PHE A 102 6.98 -6.09 7.91
N VAL A 103 8.13 -6.42 8.50
CA VAL A 103 8.49 -6.05 9.89
C VAL A 103 9.68 -5.11 9.98
N ARG A 104 10.40 -4.94 8.88
CA ARG A 104 11.60 -4.10 8.79
C ARG A 104 11.66 -3.39 7.45
N ILE A 105 12.14 -2.16 7.47
CA ILE A 105 12.61 -1.44 6.29
C ILE A 105 14.11 -1.20 6.46
N PHE A 106 14.87 -1.39 5.39
CA PHE A 106 16.28 -1.06 5.37
C PHE A 106 16.66 -0.38 4.05
N VAL A 107 17.75 0.39 4.09
CA VAL A 107 18.26 1.15 2.96
C VAL A 107 19.66 0.69 2.64
N THR A 108 19.89 0.36 1.37
CA THR A 108 21.19 0.01 0.82
C THR A 108 21.69 1.10 -0.13
N VAL A 109 22.98 1.04 -0.45
CA VAL A 109 23.51 1.75 -1.61
C VAL A 109 23.76 0.77 -2.72
N GLU A 110 23.18 1.05 -3.87
CA GLU A 110 23.30 0.24 -5.07
C GLU A 110 24.13 0.97 -6.12
N SER A 111 24.84 0.19 -6.93
CA SER A 111 25.48 0.68 -8.15
C SER A 111 24.53 0.67 -9.34
N ASP A 112 23.54 -0.23 -9.31
CA ASP A 112 22.49 -0.29 -10.30
C ASP A 112 21.15 0.25 -9.75
N GLY A 113 20.32 0.75 -10.65
CA GLY A 113 18.97 1.22 -10.32
C GLY A 113 17.92 0.14 -10.41
N TYR A 114 18.25 -1.11 -10.76
CA TYR A 114 17.27 -2.13 -11.18
C TYR A 114 17.52 -3.53 -10.60
N GLY A 115 18.49 -3.68 -9.70
CA GLY A 115 18.75 -4.90 -8.97
C GLY A 115 17.52 -5.40 -8.22
N ASN A 116 17.33 -6.71 -8.24
CA ASN A 116 16.24 -7.41 -7.53
C ASN A 116 16.67 -7.95 -6.17
N THR A 117 17.96 -7.83 -5.86
CA THR A 117 18.58 -8.25 -4.60
C THR A 117 19.28 -7.04 -3.99
N PRO A 118 19.17 -6.83 -2.67
CA PRO A 118 19.89 -5.77 -2.01
C PRO A 118 21.40 -6.05 -2.01
N SER A 119 22.20 -5.00 -2.07
CA SER A 119 23.63 -5.08 -1.78
C SER A 119 23.89 -5.43 -0.31
N GLU A 120 25.10 -5.91 -0.03
CA GLU A 120 25.57 -6.20 1.32
C GLU A 120 25.72 -4.93 2.18
N ASP A 121 25.79 -3.75 1.53
CA ASP A 121 25.99 -2.46 2.18
C ASP A 121 24.68 -1.86 2.70
N VAL A 122 24.18 -2.43 3.79
CA VAL A 122 23.02 -1.88 4.52
C VAL A 122 23.46 -0.67 5.34
N LEU A 123 22.95 0.50 5.00
CA LEU A 123 23.31 1.75 5.70
C LEU A 123 22.38 2.08 6.85
N LEU A 124 21.07 1.91 6.63
CA LEU A 124 20.04 2.31 7.58
C LEU A 124 19.07 1.15 7.76
N THR A 125 18.64 0.93 8.99
CA THR A 125 17.67 -0.12 9.31
C THR A 125 16.69 0.40 10.36
N GLY A 126 15.44 -0.04 10.26
CA GLY A 126 14.39 0.29 11.23
C GLY A 126 13.29 -0.77 11.24
N PHE A 127 12.75 -1.04 12.42
CA PHE A 127 11.64 -1.96 12.60
C PHE A 127 10.31 -1.21 12.62
N VAL A 128 9.25 -1.91 12.24
CA VAL A 128 7.89 -1.36 12.27
C VAL A 128 7.43 -1.20 13.71
N GLU A 129 7.19 0.04 14.11
CA GLU A 129 6.63 0.41 15.41
C GLU A 129 5.13 0.74 15.24
N PRO A 130 4.25 0.26 16.14
CA PRO A 130 2.81 0.53 16.04
C PRO A 130 2.51 2.03 16.07
N ILE A 131 1.58 2.48 15.20
CA ILE A 131 1.07 3.85 15.27
C ILE A 131 0.11 3.97 16.47
N ASN A 132 0.40 4.90 17.38
CA ASN A 132 -0.56 5.29 18.40
C ASN A 132 -1.47 6.40 17.85
N PHE A 133 -2.67 6.03 17.41
CA PHE A 133 -3.68 6.98 16.92
C PHE A 133 -4.35 7.80 18.03
N GLY A 134 -4.00 7.58 19.30
CA GLY A 134 -4.65 8.21 20.45
C GLY A 134 -6.08 7.73 20.66
N ALA A 135 -6.84 8.43 21.52
CA ALA A 135 -8.23 8.10 21.85
C ALA A 135 -9.23 8.39 20.71
N GLY A 136 -8.76 8.93 19.58
CA GLY A 136 -9.61 9.55 18.56
C GLY A 136 -10.35 10.78 19.08
N ILE A 137 -11.02 11.50 18.19
CA ILE A 137 -12.00 12.51 18.59
C ILE A 137 -13.30 11.75 18.80
N ALA A 138 -13.70 11.50 20.04
CA ALA A 138 -15.07 11.09 20.32
C ALA A 138 -15.97 12.19 19.75
N SER A 139 -16.75 11.87 18.71
CA SER A 139 -17.75 12.83 18.23
C SER A 139 -18.60 13.25 19.43
N PRO A 140 -18.74 14.57 19.71
CA PRO A 140 -19.69 15.00 20.72
C PRO A 140 -21.05 14.39 20.36
N PRO A 141 -21.87 14.01 21.35
CA PRO A 141 -23.18 13.43 21.08
C PRO A 141 -23.93 14.36 20.11
N ILE A 142 -24.45 13.78 19.03
CA ILE A 142 -25.31 14.51 18.10
C ILE A 142 -26.47 15.04 18.93
N VAL A 143 -26.46 16.34 19.20
CA VAL A 143 -27.61 17.04 19.76
C VAL A 143 -28.67 17.05 18.69
N THR A 144 -29.59 16.09 18.75
CA THR A 144 -30.79 16.08 17.93
C THR A 144 -31.54 17.40 18.19
N PRO A 145 -31.73 18.27 17.19
CA PRO A 145 -32.43 19.52 17.42
C PRO A 145 -33.85 19.22 17.89
N THR A 146 -34.25 19.82 19.01
CA THR A 146 -35.63 19.77 19.51
C THR A 146 -36.57 20.30 18.43
N PRO A 147 -37.66 19.57 18.09
CA PRO A 147 -38.59 20.04 17.08
C PRO A 147 -39.23 21.36 17.53
N THR A 148 -38.98 22.41 16.75
CA THR A 148 -39.69 23.69 16.91
C THR A 148 -41.15 23.50 16.48
N PRO A 149 -42.15 23.93 17.26
CA PRO A 149 -43.56 23.72 16.92
C PRO A 149 -43.91 24.42 15.61
N SER A 150 -44.35 23.62 14.63
CA SER A 150 -44.83 24.08 13.32
C SER A 150 -46.18 24.77 13.49
N LYS A 151 -46.24 26.08 13.19
CA LYS A 151 -47.52 26.79 13.02
C LYS A 151 -48.10 26.43 11.66
N THR A 152 -49.24 25.74 11.67
CA THR A 152 -50.10 25.47 10.52
C THR A 152 -50.52 26.76 9.83
N VAL A 153 -50.13 26.95 8.57
CA VAL A 153 -50.73 27.94 7.67
C VAL A 153 -51.07 27.27 6.34
N GLY A 154 -52.37 27.17 6.09
CA GLY A 154 -53.02 27.47 4.81
C GLY A 154 -52.54 26.73 3.55
N VAL A 155 -53.32 25.71 3.17
CA VAL A 155 -53.42 25.14 1.83
C VAL A 155 -53.70 26.23 0.78
N ILE A 156 -52.86 26.34 -0.26
CA ILE A 156 -53.31 26.69 -1.62
C ILE A 156 -52.38 26.01 -2.65
N SER A 157 -52.96 25.12 -3.47
CA SER A 157 -52.40 24.61 -4.73
C SER A 157 -52.73 25.61 -5.85
N PRO A 158 -51.95 25.77 -6.95
CA PRO A 158 -52.18 24.90 -8.10
C PRO A 158 -51.01 24.71 -9.11
N THR A 159 -51.24 23.73 -10.00
CA THR A 159 -50.84 23.68 -11.41
C THR A 159 -49.56 22.92 -11.80
N VAL A 160 -49.86 21.79 -12.44
CA VAL A 160 -49.06 20.91 -13.30
C VAL A 160 -48.30 21.65 -14.39
N LEU A 161 -47.03 21.28 -14.59
CA LEU A 161 -46.39 21.31 -15.92
C LEU A 161 -45.54 20.04 -16.08
N LYS A 162 -45.97 19.22 -17.03
CA LYS A 162 -45.16 18.16 -17.65
C LYS A 162 -43.93 18.80 -18.28
N ASP A 163 -42.75 18.23 -18.04
CA ASP A 163 -41.99 17.68 -19.16
C ASP A 163 -40.88 16.75 -18.67
N GLN A 164 -40.88 15.56 -19.26
CA GLN A 164 -39.80 14.61 -19.29
C GLN A 164 -39.26 14.64 -20.72
N PRO A 165 -37.94 14.59 -20.89
CA PRO A 165 -37.44 13.52 -21.73
C PRO A 165 -36.34 12.72 -21.03
N THR A 166 -36.57 11.43 -21.11
CA THR A 166 -35.62 10.32 -21.08
C THR A 166 -34.29 10.63 -21.77
N GLY A 167 -33.19 10.25 -21.11
CA GLY A 167 -31.86 10.23 -21.70
C GLY A 167 -30.88 9.39 -20.88
N GLN A 168 -31.11 8.07 -20.83
CA GLN A 168 -30.03 7.12 -20.53
C GLN A 168 -28.89 7.35 -21.52
N SER A 169 -27.65 7.48 -21.03
CA SER A 169 -26.41 6.96 -21.65
C SER A 169 -25.18 7.65 -21.05
N GLY A 170 -24.76 7.25 -19.86
CA GLY A 170 -23.49 7.69 -19.29
C GLY A 170 -22.79 6.51 -18.65
N LEU A 171 -22.10 5.68 -19.46
CA LEU A 171 -21.05 4.72 -19.04
C LEU A 171 -20.54 3.87 -20.23
N GLY A 172 -21.30 3.75 -21.33
CA GLY A 172 -20.92 2.92 -22.49
C GLY A 172 -19.94 3.55 -23.50
N SER A 173 -19.83 4.89 -23.55
CA SER A 173 -19.05 5.56 -24.61
C SER A 173 -17.53 5.62 -24.33
N ALA A 174 -17.12 5.63 -23.07
CA ALA A 174 -15.70 5.70 -22.71
C ALA A 174 -15.00 4.33 -22.81
N LEU A 175 -15.67 3.26 -22.37
CA LEU A 175 -15.13 1.89 -22.41
C LEU A 175 -14.96 1.37 -23.84
N GLY A 176 -15.90 1.69 -24.75
CA GLY A 176 -15.81 1.30 -26.16
C GLY A 176 -14.63 1.93 -26.90
N THR A 177 -14.19 3.12 -26.49
CA THR A 177 -13.06 3.83 -27.13
C THR A 177 -11.72 3.27 -26.66
N ILE A 178 -11.59 2.95 -25.36
CA ILE A 178 -10.38 2.32 -24.81
C ILE A 178 -10.20 0.91 -25.36
N PHE A 179 -11.27 0.13 -25.49
CA PHE A 179 -11.20 -1.22 -26.05
C PHE A 179 -10.80 -1.22 -27.53
N LYS A 180 -11.27 -0.25 -28.32
CA LYS A 180 -10.85 -0.09 -29.73
C LYS A 180 -9.36 0.26 -29.87
N ILE A 181 -8.84 1.13 -29.01
CA ILE A 181 -7.40 1.49 -29.02
C ILE A 181 -6.55 0.30 -28.61
N ALA A 182 -6.95 -0.45 -27.58
CA ALA A 182 -6.24 -1.64 -27.14
C ALA A 182 -6.22 -2.74 -28.22
N LEU A 183 -7.33 -2.95 -28.91
CA LEU A 183 -7.46 -4.00 -29.93
C LEU A 183 -6.67 -3.66 -31.20
N LEU A 184 -6.64 -2.39 -31.62
CA LEU A 184 -5.79 -1.93 -32.72
C LEU A 184 -4.30 -2.04 -32.38
N GLY A 185 -3.90 -1.64 -31.16
CA GLY A 185 -2.52 -1.77 -30.71
C GLY A 185 -2.05 -3.23 -30.66
N PHE A 186 -2.89 -4.12 -30.14
CA PHE A 186 -2.59 -5.55 -30.08
C PHE A 186 -2.54 -6.20 -31.47
N GLY A 187 -3.40 -5.78 -32.41
CA GLY A 187 -3.37 -6.25 -33.79
C GLY A 187 -2.06 -5.89 -34.52
N ILE A 188 -1.58 -4.65 -34.34
CA ILE A 188 -0.30 -4.20 -34.91
C ILE A 188 0.86 -4.99 -34.30
N LEU A 189 0.84 -5.22 -32.99
CA LEU A 189 1.86 -6.02 -32.31
C LEU A 189 1.95 -7.44 -32.88
N LEU A 190 0.80 -8.12 -33.05
CA LEU A 190 0.76 -9.47 -33.62
C LEU A 190 1.26 -9.52 -35.06
N LEU A 191 0.97 -8.49 -35.87
CA LEU A 191 1.44 -8.41 -37.24
C LEU A 191 2.98 -8.29 -37.27
N VAL A 192 3.56 -7.42 -36.44
CA VAL A 192 5.01 -7.25 -36.33
C VAL A 192 5.67 -8.56 -35.89
N VAL A 193 5.20 -9.20 -34.82
CA VAL A 193 5.75 -10.48 -34.34
C VAL A 193 5.60 -11.57 -35.40
N GLY A 194 4.46 -11.64 -36.10
CA GLY A 194 4.23 -12.59 -37.19
C GLY A 194 5.20 -12.42 -38.36
N VAL A 195 5.45 -11.18 -38.79
CA VAL A 195 6.42 -10.88 -39.86
C VAL A 195 7.84 -11.23 -39.42
N PHE A 196 8.24 -10.87 -38.19
CA PHE A 196 9.56 -11.21 -37.66
C PHE A 196 9.76 -12.73 -37.52
N SER A 197 8.74 -13.46 -37.05
CA SER A 197 8.78 -14.94 -37.02
C SER A 197 8.88 -15.54 -38.42
N PHE A 198 8.17 -14.99 -39.41
CA PHE A 198 8.23 -15.47 -40.78
C PHE A 198 9.59 -15.19 -41.44
N LEU A 199 10.13 -13.97 -41.26
CA LEU A 199 11.47 -13.61 -41.75
C LEU A 199 12.57 -14.43 -41.08
N SER A 200 12.46 -14.67 -39.77
CA SER A 200 13.38 -15.54 -39.03
C SER A 200 13.36 -16.97 -39.57
N ARG A 201 12.17 -17.51 -39.83
CA ARG A 201 12.01 -18.86 -40.39
C ARG A 201 12.53 -18.97 -41.82
N LYS A 202 12.34 -17.94 -42.66
CA LYS A 202 12.82 -17.92 -44.04
C LYS A 202 14.34 -17.76 -44.15
N ARG A 203 15.01 -17.24 -43.12
CA ARG A 203 16.48 -17.11 -43.06
C ARG A 203 17.17 -18.38 -42.53
N SER A 204 16.39 -19.33 -42.01
CA SER A 204 16.85 -20.60 -41.42
C SER A 204 16.69 -21.80 -42.37
N LEU A 205 16.19 -21.59 -43.59
CA LEU A 205 16.15 -22.56 -44.70
C LEU A 205 17.12 -22.09 -45.79
#